data_AF-A0A350V429-F1
#
_entry.id   AF-A0A350V429-F1
#
_cell.length_a   1.000
_cell.length_b   1.000
_cell.length_c   1.000
_cell.angle_alpha   90.00
_cell.angle_beta   90.00
_cell.angle_gamma   90.00
#
_symmetry.space_group_name_H-M   'P 1'
#
loop_
_entity.id
_entity.type
_entity.pdbx_description
1 polymer ?
#
loop_
_entity_poly.entity_id
_entity_poly.type
_entity_poly.pdbx_seq_one_letter_code
_entity_poly.pdbx_strand_id
1 'polypeptide(L)'
;MYYAYKKKDLLFALLTLFFGVYSVTAIRFTADFELIVIPLLVICTGILMQNLHNTSLRKIIQGNPVKIVLILLFSYLAVQFQRDEFYISIQYNREAGLGISNRYFPLGLYKFTKDNNIQGIPFNNFDTGGYMKWEKPDQKIFIDSRNLSDELYNEYNSILKMQPGFEAKLEKYGINQVIFFEPMLTRFPNTIKQNITEFLFHNKDWVLVYFDDLSFLFLKRTPENAEVINKYAYTVFNPYTALFNMPQFNSEVKNSPLAAQNEAKRKLVEEPNGYFFSGMNGMLKQILKQ
;
A
#
# COMPACT_ATOMS: atom_id res chain seq x y z
N MET A 1 30.62 -2.74 20.43
CA MET A 1 31.35 -3.54 21.45
C MET A 1 32.86 -3.32 21.49
N TYR A 2 33.61 -3.37 20.37
CA TYR A 2 35.06 -3.10 20.39
C TYR A 2 35.43 -1.73 20.97
N TYR A 3 34.69 -0.67 20.60
CA TYR A 3 34.84 0.67 21.17
C TYR A 3 34.68 0.66 22.70
N ALA A 4 33.54 0.14 23.18
CA ALA A 4 33.23 0.05 24.61
C ALA A 4 34.32 -0.69 25.40
N TYR A 5 34.84 -1.80 24.86
CA TYR A 5 35.95 -2.52 25.48
C TYR A 5 37.24 -1.68 25.54
N LYS A 6 37.64 -1.06 24.42
CA LYS A 6 38.89 -0.28 24.35
C LYS A 6 38.83 1.00 25.20
N LYS A 7 37.66 1.64 25.28
CA LYS A 7 37.44 2.89 26.01
C LYS A 7 36.89 2.70 27.41
N LYS A 8 36.61 1.44 27.81
CA LYS A 8 35.93 1.10 29.08
C LYS A 8 34.60 1.84 29.27
N ASP A 9 33.92 2.14 28.16
CA ASP A 9 32.64 2.84 28.15
C ASP A 9 31.49 1.82 28.24
N LEU A 10 31.13 1.49 29.48
CA LEU A 10 30.08 0.52 29.77
C LEU A 10 28.70 1.05 29.35
N LEU A 11 28.48 2.35 29.44
CA LEU A 11 27.22 2.97 29.04
C LEU A 11 26.97 2.76 27.54
N PHE A 12 28.00 2.94 26.70
CA PHE A 12 27.93 2.66 25.27
C PHE A 12 27.48 1.22 24.97
N ALA A 13 28.10 0.25 25.65
CA ALA A 13 27.76 -1.16 25.48
C ALA A 13 26.34 -1.47 25.94
N LEU A 14 25.95 -0.96 27.12
CA LEU A 14 24.63 -1.17 27.69
C LEU A 14 23.54 -0.55 26.82
N LEU A 15 23.70 0.68 26.31
CA LEU A 15 22.75 1.31 25.41
C LEU A 15 22.59 0.50 24.11
N THR A 16 23.71 0.11 23.48
CA THR A 16 23.66 -0.66 22.23
C THR A 16 22.97 -2.01 22.44
N LEU A 17 23.28 -2.71 23.52
CA LEU A 17 22.71 -4.04 23.82
C LEU A 17 21.24 -3.94 24.25
N PHE A 18 20.92 -3.02 25.16
CA PHE A 18 19.56 -2.83 25.64
C PHE A 18 18.62 -2.45 24.50
N PHE A 19 18.95 -1.41 23.73
CA PHE A 19 18.10 -0.99 22.62
C PHE A 19 18.15 -1.98 21.44
N GLY A 20 19.25 -2.72 21.25
CA GLY A 20 19.33 -3.77 20.23
C GLY A 20 18.47 -4.99 20.56
N VAL A 21 18.40 -5.39 21.84
CA VAL A 21 17.43 -6.40 22.30
C VAL A 21 16.02 -5.83 22.19
N TYR A 22 15.82 -4.59 22.61
CA TYR A 22 14.52 -3.93 22.56
C TYR A 22 13.95 -3.85 21.14
N SER A 23 14.78 -3.52 20.13
CA SER A 23 14.37 -3.45 18.73
C SER A 23 13.94 -4.80 18.15
N VAL A 24 14.54 -5.91 18.58
CA VAL A 24 14.14 -7.24 18.11
C VAL A 24 12.91 -7.78 18.85
N THR A 25 12.62 -7.28 20.06
CA THR A 25 11.44 -7.69 20.83
C THR A 25 10.15 -6.98 20.42
N ALA A 26 10.23 -5.81 19.77
CA ALA A 26 9.06 -5.05 19.37
C ALA A 26 9.28 -4.32 18.03
N ILE A 27 8.43 -4.62 17.04
CA ILE A 27 8.50 -4.10 15.66
C ILE A 27 8.54 -2.56 15.60
N ARG A 28 7.91 -1.87 16.56
CA ARG A 28 7.82 -0.39 16.60
C ARG A 28 9.10 0.31 17.07
N PHE A 29 10.02 -0.38 17.75
CA PHE A 29 11.17 0.26 18.40
C PHE A 29 12.48 0.16 17.61
N THR A 30 12.43 -0.34 16.38
CA THR A 30 13.57 -0.31 15.45
C THR A 30 14.02 1.13 15.18
N ALA A 31 13.08 2.06 15.01
CA ALA A 31 13.38 3.47 14.79
C ALA A 31 14.09 4.12 15.99
N ASP A 32 13.67 3.80 17.22
CA ASP A 32 14.31 4.32 18.44
C ASP A 32 15.74 3.79 18.59
N PHE A 33 15.95 2.51 18.27
CA PHE A 33 17.28 1.92 18.24
C PHE A 33 18.18 2.60 17.20
N GLU A 34 17.68 2.86 15.99
CA GLU A 34 18.43 3.59 14.96
C GLU A 34 18.85 4.98 15.44
N LEU A 35 17.92 5.76 16.01
CA LEU A 35 18.21 7.09 16.53
C LEU A 35 19.30 7.09 17.61
N ILE A 36 19.29 6.10 18.50
CA ILE A 36 20.27 5.98 19.58
C ILE A 36 21.62 5.48 19.06
N VAL A 37 21.61 4.57 18.09
CA VAL A 37 22.82 3.95 17.56
C VAL A 37 23.52 4.80 16.51
N ILE A 38 22.83 5.72 15.82
CA ILE A 38 23.45 6.60 14.82
C ILE A 38 24.65 7.40 15.40
N PRO A 39 24.55 8.13 16.52
CA PRO A 39 25.70 8.84 17.10
C PRO A 39 26.85 7.87 17.47
N LEU A 40 26.50 6.69 17.98
CA LEU A 40 27.45 5.66 18.36
C LEU A 40 28.20 5.09 17.13
N LEU A 41 27.50 4.91 16.02
CA LEU A 41 28.06 4.52 14.72
C LEU A 41 28.97 5.61 14.16
N VAL A 42 28.60 6.89 14.28
CA VAL A 42 29.46 8.02 13.84
C VAL A 42 30.78 8.03 14.63
N ILE A 43 30.74 7.83 15.95
CA ILE A 43 31.97 7.75 16.77
C ILE A 43 32.82 6.53 16.35
N CYS A 44 32.19 5.37 16.14
CA CYS A 44 32.90 4.16 15.74
C CYS A 44 33.52 4.29 14.34
N THR A 45 32.81 4.88 13.38
CA THR A 45 33.30 5.11 12.01
C THR A 45 34.42 6.14 11.99
N GLY A 46 34.34 7.22 12.77
CA GLY A 46 35.43 8.18 12.90
C GLY A 46 36.73 7.56 13.43
N ILE A 47 36.64 6.70 14.45
CA ILE A 47 37.79 5.96 14.98
C ILE A 47 38.33 4.96 13.96
N LEU A 48 37.43 4.27 13.24
CA LEU A 48 37.83 3.36 12.17
C LEU A 48 38.57 4.11 11.06
N MET A 49 38.04 5.25 10.60
CA MET A 49 38.67 6.09 9.58
C MET A 49 40.03 6.62 10.03
N GLN A 50 40.17 7.06 11.28
CA GLN A 50 41.47 7.49 11.82
C GLN A 50 42.50 6.36 11.84
N ASN A 51 42.10 5.15 12.24
CA ASN A 51 42.98 3.98 12.21
C ASN A 51 43.34 3.56 10.77
N LEU A 52 42.40 3.68 9.83
CA LEU A 52 42.62 3.39 8.41
C LEU A 52 43.56 4.40 7.76
N HIS A 53 43.41 5.70 8.06
CA HIS A 53 44.29 6.75 7.56
C HIS A 53 45.75 6.53 7.99
N ASN A 54 45.95 6.09 9.24
CA ASN A 54 47.27 5.84 9.80
C ASN A 54 47.86 4.45 9.43
N THR A 55 47.13 3.62 8.69
CA THR A 55 47.55 2.26 8.33
C THR A 55 47.65 2.11 6.81
N SER A 56 48.80 1.68 6.29
CA SER A 56 48.91 1.39 4.85
C SER A 56 48.00 0.22 4.46
N LEU A 57 47.33 0.33 3.30
CA LEU A 57 46.48 -0.72 2.69
C LEU A 57 47.14 -2.11 2.70
N ARG A 58 48.47 -2.16 2.53
CA ARG A 58 49.25 -3.40 2.55
C ARG A 58 49.22 -4.11 3.92
N LYS A 59 49.23 -3.38 5.03
CA LYS A 59 49.11 -3.95 6.39
C LYS A 59 47.69 -4.42 6.73
N ILE A 60 46.67 -3.80 6.12
CA ILE A 60 45.28 -4.22 6.27
C ILE A 60 45.08 -5.56 5.55
N ILE A 61 45.61 -5.68 4.33
CA ILE A 61 45.54 -6.89 3.50
C ILE A 61 46.36 -8.04 4.11
N GLN A 62 47.53 -7.75 4.68
CA GLN A 62 48.37 -8.72 5.42
C GLN A 62 47.86 -9.01 6.84
N GLY A 63 46.77 -8.36 7.26
CA GLY A 63 46.15 -8.58 8.56
C GLY A 63 45.34 -9.88 8.62
N ASN A 64 44.42 -9.96 9.59
CA ASN A 64 43.56 -11.14 9.75
C ASN A 64 42.60 -11.26 8.53
N PRO A 65 42.73 -12.27 7.66
CA PRO A 65 41.91 -12.41 6.45
C PRO A 65 40.42 -12.54 6.76
N VAL A 66 40.06 -13.02 7.95
CA VAL A 66 38.67 -13.08 8.42
C VAL A 66 38.03 -11.69 8.43
N LYS A 67 38.77 -10.62 8.76
CA LYS A 67 38.22 -9.26 8.76
C LYS A 67 37.84 -8.81 7.35
N ILE A 68 38.66 -9.14 6.36
CA ILE A 68 38.42 -8.81 4.96
C ILE A 68 37.19 -9.57 4.47
N VAL A 69 37.12 -10.88 4.76
CA VAL A 69 35.96 -11.72 4.42
C VAL A 69 34.68 -11.18 5.06
N LEU A 70 34.71 -10.80 6.34
CA LEU A 70 33.55 -10.22 7.01
C LEU A 70 33.14 -8.88 6.42
N ILE A 71 34.08 -7.99 6.10
CA ILE A 71 33.77 -6.70 5.43
C ILE A 71 33.12 -6.95 4.08
N LEU A 72 33.67 -7.85 3.28
CA LEU A 72 33.10 -8.20 1.97
C LEU A 72 31.72 -8.84 2.12
N LEU A 73 31.55 -9.76 3.08
CA LEU A 73 30.26 -10.40 3.38
C LEU A 73 29.22 -9.37 3.79
N PHE A 74 29.51 -8.49 4.76
CA PHE A 74 28.56 -7.47 5.22
C PHE A 74 28.28 -6.43 4.13
N SER A 75 29.25 -6.07 3.32
CA SER A 75 29.03 -5.17 2.17
C SER A 75 28.13 -5.83 1.13
N TYR A 76 28.36 -7.11 0.83
CA TYR A 76 27.50 -7.89 -0.05
C TYR A 76 26.06 -7.98 0.50
N LEU A 77 25.90 -8.34 1.78
CA LEU A 77 24.58 -8.41 2.43
C LEU A 77 23.88 -7.04 2.44
N ALA A 78 24.60 -5.95 2.69
CA ALA A 78 24.04 -4.60 2.66
C ALA A 78 23.50 -4.22 1.26
N VAL A 79 24.13 -4.70 0.19
CA VAL A 79 23.61 -4.54 -1.18
C VAL A 79 22.42 -5.47 -1.44
N GLN A 80 22.49 -6.73 -1.02
CA GLN A 80 21.38 -7.68 -1.25
C GLN A 80 20.11 -7.29 -0.48
N PHE A 81 20.21 -6.74 0.73
CA PHE A 81 19.05 -6.29 1.48
C PHE A 81 18.36 -5.06 0.88
N GLN A 82 18.99 -4.37 -0.08
CA GLN A 82 18.38 -3.26 -0.82
C GLN A 82 17.73 -3.72 -2.13
N ARG A 83 17.66 -5.03 -2.36
CA ARG A 83 17.16 -5.62 -3.60
C ARG A 83 15.88 -6.40 -3.37
N ASP A 84 14.91 -6.24 -4.27
CA ASP A 84 13.64 -6.97 -4.21
C ASP A 84 13.84 -8.48 -4.31
N GLU A 85 14.85 -8.95 -5.06
CA GLU A 85 15.11 -10.39 -5.24
C GLU A 85 15.38 -11.09 -3.91
N PHE A 86 16.01 -10.40 -2.95
CA PHE A 86 16.22 -10.93 -1.61
C PHE A 86 14.89 -11.19 -0.90
N TYR A 87 14.00 -10.19 -0.86
CA TYR A 87 12.70 -10.30 -0.19
C TYR A 87 11.78 -11.31 -0.86
N ILE A 88 11.80 -11.37 -2.20
CA ILE A 88 11.09 -12.39 -2.97
C ILE A 88 11.58 -13.79 -2.59
N SER A 89 12.90 -14.00 -2.48
CA SER A 89 13.50 -15.31 -2.18
C SER A 89 13.07 -15.88 -0.81
N ILE A 90 12.82 -15.00 0.16
CA ILE A 90 12.37 -15.37 1.50
C ILE A 90 10.85 -15.23 1.68
N GLN A 91 10.11 -15.00 0.59
CA GLN A 91 8.66 -14.80 0.58
C GLN A 91 8.20 -13.68 1.54
N TYR A 92 9.04 -12.67 1.73
CA TYR A 92 8.72 -11.53 2.55
C TYR A 92 8.13 -10.43 1.68
N ASN A 93 6.89 -10.05 1.97
CA ASN A 93 6.14 -9.03 1.24
C ASN A 93 6.69 -7.63 1.57
N ARG A 94 7.83 -7.27 0.98
CA ARG A 94 8.46 -5.96 1.05
C ARG A 94 9.02 -5.58 -0.31
N GLU A 95 8.92 -4.30 -0.62
CA GLU A 95 9.64 -3.67 -1.73
C GLU A 95 10.80 -2.85 -1.19
N ALA A 96 11.97 -2.98 -1.82
CA ALA A 96 13.14 -2.18 -1.54
C ALA A 96 13.08 -0.87 -2.33
N GLY A 97 13.76 0.15 -1.81
CA GLY A 97 13.85 1.47 -2.46
C GLY A 97 13.43 2.62 -1.55
N LEU A 98 13.33 3.79 -2.16
CA LEU A 98 12.92 5.04 -1.51
C LEU A 98 11.52 5.43 -1.99
N GLY A 99 10.75 6.06 -1.10
CA GLY A 99 9.41 6.57 -1.41
C GLY A 99 8.29 5.67 -0.90
N ILE A 100 7.09 5.88 -1.43
CA ILE A 100 5.87 5.15 -1.03
C ILE A 100 5.61 4.07 -2.07
N SER A 101 5.47 2.82 -1.62
CA SER A 101 5.18 1.69 -2.50
C SER A 101 3.76 1.80 -3.06
N ASN A 102 3.64 1.76 -4.39
CA ASN A 102 2.34 1.69 -5.07
C ASN A 102 1.67 0.31 -4.93
N ARG A 103 2.39 -0.71 -4.43
CA ARG A 103 1.82 -2.03 -4.12
C ARG A 103 1.13 -2.04 -2.76
N TYR A 104 1.67 -1.34 -1.78
CA TYR A 104 1.18 -1.33 -0.40
C TYR A 104 0.35 -0.09 -0.05
N PHE A 105 0.25 0.88 -0.96
CA PHE A 105 -0.62 2.05 -0.83
C PHE A 105 -1.33 2.34 -2.16
N PRO A 106 -2.63 2.68 -2.15
CA PRO A 106 -3.40 2.96 -3.37
C PRO A 106 -3.17 4.41 -3.84
N LEU A 107 -1.95 4.70 -4.32
CA LEU A 107 -1.54 6.05 -4.71
C LEU A 107 -2.42 6.60 -5.84
N GLY A 108 -2.75 5.77 -6.82
CA GLY A 108 -3.61 6.14 -7.95
C GLY A 108 -5.01 6.57 -7.50
N LEU A 109 -5.65 5.77 -6.64
CA LEU A 109 -6.95 6.09 -6.07
C LEU A 109 -6.92 7.38 -5.26
N TYR A 110 -5.95 7.54 -4.36
CA TYR A 110 -5.90 8.75 -3.53
C TYR A 110 -5.60 9.99 -4.34
N LYS A 111 -4.72 9.90 -5.35
CA LYS A 111 -4.52 10.96 -6.33
C LYS A 111 -5.82 11.29 -7.06
N PHE A 112 -6.57 10.29 -7.52
CA PHE A 112 -7.87 10.49 -8.17
C PHE A 112 -8.86 11.22 -7.24
N THR A 113 -8.94 10.84 -5.97
CA THR A 113 -9.82 11.52 -5.01
C THR A 113 -9.43 12.98 -4.79
N LYS A 114 -8.13 13.29 -4.84
CA LYS A 114 -7.57 14.63 -4.64
C LYS A 114 -7.79 15.52 -5.86
N ASP A 115 -7.42 15.03 -7.04
CA ASP A 115 -7.53 15.76 -8.31
C ASP A 115 -8.99 16.10 -8.67
N ASN A 116 -9.94 15.28 -8.23
CA ASN A 116 -11.37 15.48 -8.47
C ASN A 116 -12.12 16.10 -7.27
N ASN A 117 -11.39 16.59 -6.27
CA ASN A 117 -11.96 17.25 -5.08
C ASN A 117 -13.12 16.46 -4.44
N ILE A 118 -12.99 15.14 -4.32
CA ILE A 118 -14.03 14.30 -3.70
C ILE A 118 -14.06 14.59 -2.19
N GLN A 119 -15.25 14.94 -1.70
CA GLN A 119 -15.52 15.38 -0.33
C GLN A 119 -16.49 14.44 0.41
N GLY A 120 -16.60 14.63 1.73
CA GLY A 120 -17.46 13.85 2.62
C GLY A 120 -16.67 12.85 3.48
N ILE A 121 -17.38 11.96 4.17
CA ILE A 121 -16.77 10.96 5.06
C ILE A 121 -16.57 9.66 4.27
N PRO A 122 -15.32 9.25 4.01
CA PRO A 122 -15.03 7.99 3.31
C PRO A 122 -15.12 6.84 4.30
N PHE A 123 -15.71 5.72 3.90
CA PHE A 123 -15.33 4.43 4.47
C PHE A 123 -14.00 4.01 3.84
N ASN A 124 -12.90 4.46 4.44
CA ASN A 124 -11.55 4.21 3.96
C ASN A 124 -10.96 2.90 4.50
N ASN A 125 -10.03 2.31 3.75
CA ASN A 125 -9.27 1.14 4.21
C ASN A 125 -8.47 1.48 5.49
N PHE A 126 -8.50 0.55 6.44
CA PHE A 126 -7.86 0.68 7.76
C PHE A 126 -6.35 0.92 7.69
N ASP A 127 -5.63 0.09 6.94
CA ASP A 127 -4.17 0.10 6.88
C ASP A 127 -3.62 1.38 6.26
N THR A 128 -4.37 1.97 5.33
CA THR A 128 -3.96 3.14 4.55
C THR A 128 -4.64 4.44 5.00
N GLY A 129 -5.46 4.42 6.06
CA GLY A 129 -6.14 5.60 6.59
C GLY A 129 -5.19 6.74 6.99
N GLY A 130 -4.04 6.42 7.57
CA GLY A 130 -3.02 7.41 7.92
C GLY A 130 -2.42 8.09 6.69
N TYR A 131 -2.23 7.35 5.60
CA TYR A 131 -1.76 7.91 4.33
C TYR A 131 -2.81 8.82 3.70
N MET A 132 -4.09 8.42 3.71
CA MET A 132 -5.19 9.28 3.27
C MET A 132 -5.23 10.60 4.04
N LYS A 133 -5.06 10.54 5.37
CA LYS A 133 -5.00 11.75 6.20
C LYS A 133 -3.80 12.63 5.87
N TRP A 134 -2.66 12.05 5.54
CA TRP A 134 -1.47 12.80 5.11
C TRP A 134 -1.68 13.49 3.75
N GLU A 135 -2.29 12.80 2.78
CA GLU A 135 -2.59 13.37 1.45
C GLU A 135 -3.67 14.45 1.47
N LYS A 136 -4.65 14.31 2.37
CA LYS A 136 -5.75 15.26 2.55
C LYS A 136 -5.92 15.62 4.04
N PRO A 137 -5.08 16.51 4.59
CA PRO A 137 -5.10 16.88 6.00
C PRO A 137 -6.43 17.44 6.49
N ASP A 138 -7.19 18.11 5.64
CA ASP A 138 -8.47 18.74 6.01
C ASP A 138 -9.66 17.76 5.92
N GLN A 139 -9.50 16.63 5.22
CA GLN A 139 -10.57 15.64 5.10
C GLN A 139 -10.70 14.81 6.38
N LYS A 140 -11.95 14.58 6.80
CA LYS A 140 -12.25 13.57 7.83
C LYS A 140 -12.11 12.18 7.22
N ILE A 141 -11.45 11.28 7.94
CA ILE A 141 -11.37 9.86 7.61
C ILE A 141 -12.23 9.08 8.59
N PHE A 142 -12.71 7.90 8.18
CA PHE A 142 -13.49 7.05 9.07
C PHE A 142 -12.61 6.31 10.07
N ILE A 143 -11.47 5.76 9.64
CA ILE A 143 -10.59 4.99 10.53
C ILE A 143 -9.10 5.11 10.12
N ASP A 144 -8.21 4.86 11.07
CA ASP A 144 -6.75 4.94 10.91
C ASP A 144 -6.05 3.75 11.59
N SER A 145 -4.94 3.28 10.99
CA SER A 145 -4.16 2.12 11.44
C SER A 145 -3.53 2.24 12.83
N ARG A 146 -3.50 3.44 13.42
CA ARG A 146 -3.18 3.63 14.85
C ARG A 146 -4.18 2.94 15.78
N ASN A 147 -5.39 2.64 15.30
CA ASN A 147 -6.49 2.05 16.05
C ASN A 147 -6.71 2.70 17.43
N LEU A 148 -7.18 3.94 17.43
CA LEU A 148 -7.41 4.70 18.68
C LEU A 148 -8.70 4.30 19.41
N SER A 149 -9.53 3.44 18.80
CA SER A 149 -10.79 2.97 19.38
C SER A 149 -11.15 1.58 18.86
N ASP A 150 -11.15 0.59 19.75
CA ASP A 150 -11.55 -0.78 19.42
C ASP A 150 -13.03 -0.87 19.03
N GLU A 151 -13.88 -0.01 19.61
CA GLU A 151 -15.29 0.09 19.23
C GLU A 151 -15.43 0.48 17.76
N LEU A 152 -14.73 1.53 17.33
CA LEU A 152 -14.72 1.98 15.94
C LEU A 152 -14.13 0.92 14.99
N TYR A 153 -13.08 0.21 15.41
CA TYR A 153 -12.51 -0.89 14.65
C TYR A 153 -13.48 -2.08 14.50
N ASN A 154 -14.24 -2.41 15.54
CA ASN A 154 -15.28 -3.42 15.46
C ASN A 154 -16.42 -2.99 14.54
N GLU A 155 -16.82 -1.71 14.60
CA GLU A 155 -17.79 -1.15 13.67
C GLU A 155 -17.29 -1.20 12.22
N TYR A 156 -16.04 -0.80 11.96
CA TYR A 156 -15.38 -0.93 10.66
C TYR A 156 -15.46 -2.36 10.13
N ASN A 157 -15.06 -3.34 10.94
CA ASN A 157 -15.08 -4.75 10.55
C ASN A 157 -16.50 -5.26 10.28
N SER A 158 -17.49 -4.80 11.06
CA SER A 158 -18.89 -5.18 10.85
C SER A 158 -19.42 -4.66 9.51
N ILE A 159 -19.02 -3.44 9.12
CA ILE A 159 -19.38 -2.84 7.83
C ILE A 159 -18.66 -3.56 6.69
N LEU A 160 -17.34 -3.75 6.81
CA LEU A 160 -16.53 -4.42 5.80
C LEU A 160 -17.02 -5.84 5.50
N LYS A 161 -17.47 -6.58 6.53
CA LYS A 161 -17.97 -7.96 6.42
C LYS A 161 -19.48 -8.04 6.18
N MET A 162 -20.15 -6.92 5.94
CA MET A 162 -21.60 -6.85 5.70
C MET A 162 -22.41 -7.56 6.79
N GLN A 163 -22.03 -7.41 8.06
CA GLN A 163 -22.78 -7.97 9.19
C GLN A 163 -24.16 -7.31 9.30
N PRO A 164 -25.16 -7.97 9.91
CA PRO A 164 -26.51 -7.41 10.03
C PRO A 164 -26.53 -5.97 10.53
N GLY A 165 -27.22 -5.09 9.80
CA GLY A 165 -27.33 -3.67 10.11
C GLY A 165 -26.17 -2.80 9.57
N PHE A 166 -25.29 -3.32 8.71
CA PHE A 166 -24.20 -2.52 8.15
C PHE A 166 -24.69 -1.33 7.32
N GLU A 167 -25.80 -1.45 6.57
CA GLU A 167 -26.32 -0.32 5.78
C GLU A 167 -26.74 0.84 6.69
N ALA A 168 -27.40 0.53 7.81
CA ALA A 168 -27.78 1.55 8.80
C ALA A 168 -26.56 2.25 9.40
N LYS A 169 -25.40 1.56 9.51
CA LYS A 169 -24.14 2.19 9.94
C LYS A 169 -23.56 3.10 8.87
N LEU A 170 -23.62 2.72 7.59
CA LEU A 170 -23.23 3.62 6.50
C LEU A 170 -24.02 4.94 6.55
N GLU A 171 -25.34 4.86 6.79
CA GLU A 171 -26.18 6.05 6.96
C GLU A 171 -25.87 6.81 8.26
N LYS A 172 -25.71 6.12 9.40
CA LYS A 172 -25.35 6.72 10.71
C LYS A 172 -24.10 7.61 10.62
N TYR A 173 -23.09 7.17 9.86
CA TYR A 173 -21.85 7.91 9.69
C TYR A 173 -21.86 8.88 8.50
N GLY A 174 -22.94 8.95 7.74
CA GLY A 174 -23.01 9.77 6.53
C GLY A 174 -21.96 9.36 5.49
N ILE A 175 -21.69 8.06 5.35
CA ILE A 175 -20.73 7.56 4.38
C ILE A 175 -21.27 7.78 2.98
N ASN A 176 -20.51 8.52 2.16
CA ASN A 176 -20.84 8.82 0.76
C ASN A 176 -19.76 8.35 -0.23
N GLN A 177 -18.67 7.78 0.28
CA GLN A 177 -17.55 7.21 -0.48
C GLN A 177 -17.11 5.91 0.19
N VAL A 178 -16.86 4.87 -0.59
CA VAL A 178 -16.22 3.64 -0.11
C VAL A 178 -14.94 3.40 -0.89
N ILE A 179 -13.84 3.27 -0.15
CA ILE A 179 -12.51 2.96 -0.69
C ILE A 179 -12.17 1.55 -0.27
N PHE A 180 -12.06 0.66 -1.24
CA PHE A 180 -11.56 -0.68 -1.05
C PHE A 180 -10.12 -0.76 -1.57
N PHE A 181 -9.25 -1.40 -0.81
CA PHE A 181 -7.84 -1.62 -1.18
C PHE A 181 -7.40 -2.98 -0.68
N GLU A 182 -6.82 -3.77 -1.57
CA GLU A 182 -6.28 -5.11 -1.31
C GLU A 182 -5.01 -5.30 -2.17
N PRO A 183 -3.80 -5.26 -1.59
CA PRO A 183 -2.53 -5.42 -2.30
C PRO A 183 -2.43 -6.71 -3.14
N MET A 184 -3.22 -7.73 -2.79
CA MET A 184 -3.23 -9.02 -3.48
C MET A 184 -4.46 -9.24 -4.36
N LEU A 185 -5.19 -8.18 -4.71
CA LEU A 185 -6.49 -8.26 -5.39
C LEU A 185 -6.43 -9.02 -6.72
N THR A 186 -5.41 -8.78 -7.55
CA THR A 186 -5.20 -9.52 -8.82
C THR A 186 -4.91 -11.00 -8.60
N ARG A 187 -4.29 -11.38 -7.49
CA ARG A 187 -3.98 -12.77 -7.13
C ARG A 187 -5.16 -13.48 -6.46
N PHE A 188 -5.95 -12.73 -5.70
CA PHE A 188 -7.11 -13.24 -4.95
C PHE A 188 -8.37 -12.42 -5.25
N PRO A 189 -8.87 -12.44 -6.50
CA PRO A 189 -10.02 -11.62 -6.88
C PRO A 189 -11.31 -11.99 -6.14
N ASN A 190 -11.42 -13.23 -5.63
CA ASN A 190 -12.58 -13.65 -4.85
C ASN A 190 -12.81 -12.84 -3.56
N THR A 191 -11.79 -12.10 -3.08
CA THR A 191 -11.96 -11.15 -1.96
C THR A 191 -13.07 -10.15 -2.23
N ILE A 192 -13.31 -9.76 -3.49
CA ILE A 192 -14.38 -8.84 -3.92
C ILE A 192 -15.77 -9.34 -3.49
N LYS A 193 -15.99 -10.66 -3.47
CA LYS A 193 -17.27 -11.28 -3.08
C LYS A 193 -17.45 -11.45 -1.57
N GLN A 194 -16.40 -11.23 -0.80
CA GLN A 194 -16.33 -11.59 0.63
C GLN A 194 -16.41 -10.36 1.55
N ASN A 195 -16.64 -9.19 0.99
CA ASN A 195 -16.66 -7.93 1.72
C ASN A 195 -17.68 -6.96 1.12
N ILE A 196 -17.78 -5.76 1.67
CA ILE A 196 -18.70 -4.69 1.27
C ILE A 196 -18.74 -4.42 -0.24
N THR A 197 -17.65 -4.65 -0.99
CA THR A 197 -17.63 -4.50 -2.45
C THR A 197 -18.71 -5.34 -3.13
N GLU A 198 -19.03 -6.53 -2.62
CA GLU A 198 -20.11 -7.38 -3.14
C GLU A 198 -21.45 -6.62 -3.12
N PHE A 199 -21.78 -5.99 -1.99
CA PHE A 199 -22.97 -5.15 -1.87
C PHE A 199 -22.91 -3.95 -2.83
N LEU A 200 -21.77 -3.28 -2.91
CA LEU A 200 -21.62 -2.05 -3.72
C LEU A 200 -21.79 -2.31 -5.22
N PHE A 201 -21.34 -3.46 -5.73
CA PHE A 201 -21.53 -3.83 -7.14
C PHE A 201 -22.98 -4.14 -7.51
N HIS A 202 -23.84 -4.49 -6.54
CA HIS A 202 -25.26 -4.79 -6.78
C HIS A 202 -26.20 -3.66 -6.38
N ASN A 203 -25.73 -2.68 -5.61
CA ASN A 203 -26.54 -1.57 -5.14
C ASN A 203 -26.47 -0.38 -6.12
N LYS A 204 -27.62 0.01 -6.68
CA LYS A 204 -27.73 1.07 -7.70
C LYS A 204 -27.41 2.49 -7.17
N ASP A 205 -27.46 2.69 -5.86
CA ASP A 205 -27.13 3.95 -5.23
C ASP A 205 -25.62 4.17 -5.16
N TRP A 206 -24.82 3.12 -5.33
CA TRP A 206 -23.37 3.19 -5.33
C TRP A 206 -22.83 3.03 -6.76
N VAL A 207 -21.87 3.87 -7.13
CA VAL A 207 -21.32 3.92 -8.48
C VAL A 207 -19.81 3.78 -8.42
N LEU A 208 -19.27 2.80 -9.15
CA LEU A 208 -17.83 2.68 -9.35
C LEU A 208 -17.36 3.83 -10.24
N VAL A 209 -16.45 4.67 -9.73
CA VAL A 209 -15.88 5.80 -10.48
C VAL A 209 -14.39 5.66 -10.74
N TYR A 210 -13.72 4.81 -9.96
CA TYR A 210 -12.31 4.49 -10.11
C TYR A 210 -12.08 3.04 -9.70
N PHE A 211 -11.23 2.35 -10.44
CA PHE A 211 -10.65 1.07 -10.05
C PHE A 211 -9.24 1.00 -10.61
N ASP A 212 -8.33 0.30 -9.97
CA ASP A 212 -7.05 -0.15 -10.52
C ASP A 212 -6.84 -1.63 -10.16
N ASP A 213 -5.62 -2.14 -10.33
CA ASP A 213 -5.29 -3.52 -9.98
C ASP A 213 -5.40 -3.85 -8.48
N LEU A 214 -5.48 -2.84 -7.60
CA LEU A 214 -5.40 -3.02 -6.15
C LEU A 214 -6.60 -2.45 -5.40
N SER A 215 -7.38 -1.57 -6.02
CA SER A 215 -8.31 -0.70 -5.31
C SER A 215 -9.53 -0.32 -6.12
N PHE A 216 -10.63 -0.05 -5.40
CA PHE A 216 -11.90 0.44 -5.94
C PHE A 216 -12.37 1.67 -5.17
N LEU A 217 -12.96 2.63 -5.88
CA LEU A 217 -13.67 3.76 -5.31
C LEU A 217 -15.12 3.77 -5.79
N PHE A 218 -16.03 3.66 -4.83
CA PHE A 218 -17.45 3.82 -5.04
C PHE A 218 -17.92 5.13 -4.44
N LEU A 219 -18.77 5.85 -5.19
CA LEU A 219 -19.45 7.04 -4.70
C LEU A 219 -20.95 6.77 -4.61
N LYS A 220 -21.57 7.25 -3.53
CA LYS A 220 -23.03 7.24 -3.39
C LYS A 220 -23.62 8.30 -4.31
N ARG A 221 -24.78 8.02 -4.92
CA ARG A 221 -25.56 8.98 -5.73
C ARG A 221 -26.15 10.06 -4.83
N THR A 222 -25.36 11.10 -4.60
CA THR A 222 -25.78 12.32 -3.92
C THR A 222 -25.47 13.53 -4.80
N PRO A 223 -26.12 14.69 -4.56
CA PRO A 223 -25.85 15.91 -5.33
C PRO A 223 -24.36 16.30 -5.35
N GLU A 224 -23.65 16.08 -4.25
CA GLU A 224 -22.23 16.42 -4.09
C GLU A 224 -21.31 15.55 -4.95
N ASN A 225 -21.71 14.32 -5.23
CA ASN A 225 -20.94 13.37 -6.05
C ASN A 225 -21.35 13.39 -7.53
N ALA A 226 -22.41 14.13 -7.89
CA ALA A 226 -23.02 14.06 -9.22
C ALA A 226 -22.04 14.41 -10.35
N GLU A 227 -21.21 15.44 -10.16
CA GLU A 227 -20.21 15.85 -11.16
C GLU A 227 -19.20 14.72 -11.45
N VAL A 228 -18.63 14.14 -10.38
CA VAL A 228 -17.62 13.08 -10.49
C VAL A 228 -18.25 11.82 -11.07
N ILE A 229 -19.45 11.45 -10.63
CA ILE A 229 -20.19 10.30 -11.16
C ILE A 229 -20.46 10.47 -12.65
N ASN A 230 -20.96 11.63 -13.09
CA ASN A 230 -21.29 11.88 -14.50
C ASN A 230 -20.05 11.77 -15.40
N LYS A 231 -18.87 12.14 -14.90
CA LYS A 231 -17.62 12.15 -15.67
C LYS A 231 -16.88 10.82 -15.64
N TYR A 232 -16.96 10.07 -14.54
CA TYR A 232 -16.07 8.94 -14.27
C TYR A 232 -16.76 7.62 -13.98
N ALA A 233 -18.10 7.56 -14.00
CA ALA A 233 -18.81 6.29 -13.81
C ALA A 233 -18.31 5.23 -14.80
N TYR A 234 -18.10 4.03 -14.28
CA TYR A 234 -17.93 2.81 -15.06
C TYR A 234 -19.29 2.11 -15.11
N THR A 235 -19.96 2.21 -16.25
CA THR A 235 -21.29 1.65 -16.49
C THR A 235 -21.25 0.35 -17.27
N VAL A 236 -20.14 0.09 -17.99
CA VAL A 236 -19.91 -1.12 -18.78
C VAL A 236 -18.63 -1.81 -18.33
N PHE A 237 -17.57 -1.05 -18.10
CA PHE A 237 -16.24 -1.56 -17.82
C PHE A 237 -16.02 -1.75 -16.32
N ASN A 238 -16.68 -2.73 -15.71
CA ASN A 238 -16.55 -3.04 -14.29
C ASN A 238 -15.84 -4.39 -14.04
N PRO A 239 -14.84 -4.47 -13.13
CA PRO A 239 -14.11 -5.71 -12.87
C PRO A 239 -15.00 -6.86 -12.37
N TYR A 240 -16.11 -6.55 -11.69
CA TYR A 240 -16.98 -7.56 -11.08
C TYR A 240 -17.68 -8.43 -12.13
N THR A 241 -18.37 -7.82 -13.11
CA THR A 241 -19.06 -8.57 -14.17
C THR A 241 -18.05 -9.28 -15.06
N ALA A 242 -16.91 -8.65 -15.38
CA ALA A 242 -15.86 -9.29 -16.15
C ALA A 242 -15.27 -10.55 -15.46
N LEU A 243 -15.12 -10.55 -14.14
CA LEU A 243 -14.57 -11.70 -13.41
C LEU A 243 -15.62 -12.75 -13.05
N PHE A 244 -16.85 -12.32 -12.77
CA PHE A 244 -17.84 -13.16 -12.09
C PHE A 244 -19.18 -13.30 -12.80
N ASN A 245 -19.46 -12.48 -13.82
CA ASN A 245 -20.70 -12.52 -14.60
C ASN A 245 -20.46 -12.15 -16.06
N MET A 246 -19.66 -12.96 -16.76
CA MET A 246 -19.33 -12.74 -18.17
C MET A 246 -20.54 -12.58 -19.10
N PRO A 247 -21.66 -13.32 -18.93
CA PRO A 247 -22.86 -13.08 -19.74
C PRO A 247 -23.39 -11.64 -19.61
N GLN A 248 -23.39 -11.09 -18.39
CA GLN A 248 -23.79 -9.71 -18.16
C GLN A 248 -22.79 -8.73 -18.77
N PHE A 249 -21.49 -8.91 -18.56
CA PHE A 249 -20.46 -8.08 -19.17
C PHE A 249 -20.60 -8.03 -20.71
N ASN A 250 -20.79 -9.20 -21.34
CA ASN A 250 -21.01 -9.30 -22.78
C ASN A 250 -22.26 -8.55 -23.24
N SER A 251 -23.36 -8.68 -22.49
CA SER A 251 -24.61 -7.98 -22.79
C SER A 251 -24.44 -6.46 -22.68
N GLU A 252 -23.80 -5.97 -21.61
CA GLU A 252 -23.53 -4.54 -21.39
C GLU A 252 -22.67 -3.94 -22.50
N VAL A 253 -21.60 -4.65 -22.91
CA VAL A 253 -20.73 -4.22 -24.02
C VAL A 253 -21.50 -4.17 -25.34
N LYS A 254 -22.32 -5.17 -25.64
CA LYS A 254 -23.12 -5.21 -26.88
C LYS A 254 -24.22 -4.14 -26.91
N ASN A 255 -24.86 -3.89 -25.77
CA ASN A 255 -25.94 -2.91 -25.67
C ASN A 255 -25.42 -1.47 -25.68
N SER A 256 -24.19 -1.22 -25.24
CA SER A 256 -23.60 0.13 -25.11
C SER A 256 -22.14 0.20 -25.63
N PRO A 257 -21.88 -0.11 -26.91
CA PRO A 257 -20.52 -0.26 -27.44
C PRO A 257 -19.71 1.04 -27.39
N LEU A 258 -20.34 2.20 -27.63
CA LEU A 258 -19.66 3.49 -27.58
C LEU A 258 -19.24 3.87 -26.15
N ALA A 259 -20.11 3.64 -25.16
CA ALA A 259 -19.78 3.86 -23.76
C ALA A 259 -18.62 2.94 -23.33
N ALA A 260 -18.67 1.67 -23.72
CA ALA A 260 -17.62 0.70 -23.45
C ALA A 260 -16.25 1.15 -24.03
N GLN A 261 -16.22 1.64 -25.27
CA GLN A 261 -15.00 2.16 -25.90
C GLN A 261 -14.48 3.43 -25.21
N ASN A 262 -15.37 4.34 -24.81
CA ASN A 262 -14.99 5.58 -24.12
C ASN A 262 -14.41 5.28 -22.72
N GLU A 263 -15.06 4.40 -21.96
CA GLU A 263 -14.57 3.94 -20.66
C GLU A 263 -13.22 3.24 -20.79
N ALA A 264 -13.06 2.34 -21.77
CA ALA A 264 -11.79 1.66 -22.02
C ALA A 264 -10.67 2.63 -22.44
N LYS A 265 -10.98 3.62 -23.28
CA LYS A 265 -10.02 4.67 -23.69
C LYS A 265 -9.59 5.52 -22.49
N ARG A 266 -10.53 5.92 -21.63
CA ARG A 266 -10.23 6.64 -20.39
C ARG A 266 -9.32 5.81 -19.50
N LYS A 267 -9.67 4.54 -19.27
CA LYS A 267 -8.90 3.65 -18.41
C LYS A 267 -7.49 3.37 -18.95
N LEU A 268 -7.31 3.28 -20.27
CA LEU A 268 -5.99 3.14 -20.90
C LEU A 268 -5.06 4.34 -20.62
N VAL A 269 -5.61 5.56 -20.56
CA VAL A 269 -4.84 6.76 -20.23
C VAL A 269 -4.47 6.81 -18.75
N GLU A 270 -5.39 6.36 -17.89
CA GLU A 270 -5.21 6.34 -16.44
C GLU A 270 -4.21 5.26 -15.98
N GLU A 271 -4.30 4.05 -16.56
CA GLU A 271 -3.51 2.89 -16.16
C GLU A 271 -3.19 2.00 -17.38
N PRO A 272 -2.19 2.35 -18.20
CA PRO A 272 -1.91 1.66 -19.46
C PRO A 272 -1.46 0.20 -19.28
N ASN A 273 -0.91 -0.12 -18.10
CA ASN A 273 -0.32 -1.43 -17.80
C ASN A 273 -1.12 -2.23 -16.76
N GLY A 274 -2.35 -1.82 -16.44
CA GLY A 274 -3.18 -2.50 -15.44
C GLY A 274 -3.62 -3.89 -15.91
N TYR A 275 -3.45 -4.90 -15.06
CA TYR A 275 -3.79 -6.29 -15.30
C TYR A 275 -5.30 -6.50 -15.53
N PHE A 276 -6.14 -5.97 -14.64
CA PHE A 276 -7.61 -6.06 -14.81
C PHE A 276 -8.05 -5.36 -16.09
N PHE A 277 -7.54 -4.16 -16.33
CA PHE A 277 -7.85 -3.40 -17.54
C PHE A 277 -7.43 -4.15 -18.81
N SER A 278 -6.21 -4.68 -18.85
CA SER A 278 -5.68 -5.41 -20.02
C SER A 278 -6.55 -6.61 -20.38
N GLY A 279 -6.94 -7.41 -19.38
CA GLY A 279 -7.84 -8.55 -19.56
C GLY A 279 -9.21 -8.14 -20.11
N MET A 280 -9.86 -7.16 -19.46
CA MET A 280 -11.17 -6.66 -19.89
C MET A 280 -11.13 -6.02 -21.28
N ASN A 281 -10.05 -5.30 -21.61
CA ASN A 281 -9.90 -4.64 -22.92
C ASN A 281 -9.73 -5.68 -24.05
N GLY A 282 -9.05 -6.79 -23.75
CA GLY A 282 -9.00 -7.95 -24.62
C GLY A 282 -10.40 -8.52 -24.91
N MET A 283 -11.19 -8.74 -23.86
CA MET A 283 -12.57 -9.23 -23.96
C MET A 283 -13.47 -8.27 -24.76
N LEU A 284 -13.43 -6.97 -24.45
CA LEU A 284 -14.17 -5.94 -25.18
C LEU A 284 -13.87 -5.96 -26.68
N LYS A 285 -12.59 -6.03 -27.06
CA LYS A 285 -12.18 -6.09 -28.47
C LYS A 285 -12.67 -7.34 -29.18
N GLN A 286 -12.81 -8.47 -28.47
CA GLN A 286 -13.38 -9.68 -29.04
C GLN A 286 -14.89 -9.55 -29.26
N ILE A 287 -15.61 -9.00 -28.28
CA ILE A 287 -17.07 -8.80 -28.35
C ILE A 287 -17.44 -7.86 -29.48
N LEU A 288 -16.72 -6.75 -29.64
CA LEU A 288 -17.00 -5.74 -30.67
C LEU A 288 -16.62 -6.16 -32.10
N LYS A 289 -15.90 -7.28 -32.26
CA LYS A 289 -15.56 -7.86 -33.57
C LYS A 289 -16.60 -8.88 -34.06
N GLN A 290 -17.45 -9.37 -33.17
CA GLN A 290 -18.52 -10.35 -33.44
C GLN A 290 -19.84 -9.64 -33.74
#